data_AF-A0A927G5C4-F1
#
_entry.id   AF-A0A927G5C4-F1
#
_cell.length_a   1.000
_cell.length_b   1.000
_cell.length_c   1.000
_cell.angle_alpha   90.00
_cell.angle_beta   90.00
_cell.angle_gamma   90.00
#
_symmetry.space_group_name_H-M   'P 1'
#
loop_
_entity.id
_entity.type
_entity.pdbx_description
1 polymer ?
#
loop_
_entity_poly.entity_id
_entity_poly.type
_entity_poly.pdbx_seq_one_letter_code
_entity_poly.pdbx_strand_id
1 'polypeptide(L)'
;MNKNDLRVLKTKQNIHVALTNLLKNKPLTLIKVTELCKEASINRGTFYFHYQEVGDVFKELFEEIMSDLQKSYNEPYRHKAFFTAENLDPKTVRIFHHIKKYEDFYKIILSKEVSTEYYYMLFDAIRSLCIEDKNIVHSGNPTEYLYSYSANAIIGLIIEWYRHDFQESADEMNVQLVNILHYKM
;
A
#
# COMPACT_ATOMS: atom_id res chain seq x y z
N MET A 1 4.60 10.34 -26.41
CA MET A 1 4.16 11.23 -25.32
C MET A 1 5.29 11.33 -24.31
N ASN A 2 5.74 12.54 -23.95
CA ASN A 2 6.77 12.68 -22.93
C ASN A 2 6.14 12.48 -21.56
N LYS A 3 6.31 11.29 -20.97
CA LYS A 3 5.81 10.96 -19.63
C LYS A 3 6.39 11.87 -18.53
N ASN A 4 7.48 12.56 -18.81
CA ASN A 4 8.16 13.45 -17.88
C ASN A 4 7.77 14.94 -18.06
N ASP A 5 6.74 15.25 -18.85
CA ASP A 5 6.22 16.61 -18.92
C ASP A 5 5.58 16.98 -17.57
N LEU A 6 6.07 18.06 -16.94
CA LEU A 6 5.59 18.58 -15.66
C LEU A 6 4.06 18.82 -15.68
N ARG A 7 3.49 19.18 -16.83
CA ARG A 7 2.04 19.38 -16.97
C ARG A 7 1.28 18.07 -16.87
N VAL A 8 1.81 17.00 -17.46
CA VAL A 8 1.22 15.66 -17.37
C VAL A 8 1.26 15.17 -15.94
N LEU A 9 2.42 15.27 -15.27
CA LEU A 9 2.58 14.86 -13.88
C LEU A 9 1.63 15.61 -12.94
N LYS A 10 1.56 16.94 -13.07
CA LYS A 10 0.64 17.76 -12.26
C LYS A 10 -0.83 17.41 -12.50
N THR A 11 -1.20 17.14 -13.76
CA THR A 11 -2.56 16.73 -14.10
C THR A 11 -2.92 15.40 -13.47
N LYS A 12 -2.05 14.39 -13.58
CA LYS A 12 -2.26 13.08 -12.95
C LYS A 12 -2.36 13.19 -11.43
N GLN A 13 -1.48 13.96 -10.80
CA GLN A 13 -1.52 14.18 -9.35
C GLN A 13 -2.84 14.83 -8.91
N ASN A 14 -3.35 15.82 -9.65
CA ASN A 14 -4.66 16.41 -9.37
C ASN A 14 -5.80 15.37 -9.48
N ILE A 15 -5.73 14.49 -10.49
CA ILE A 15 -6.71 13.41 -10.68
C ILE A 15 -6.65 12.40 -9.54
N HIS A 16 -5.45 12.00 -9.08
CA HIS A 16 -5.29 11.09 -7.94
C HIS A 16 -5.80 11.66 -6.62
N VAL A 17 -5.53 12.94 -6.35
CA VAL A 17 -6.06 13.64 -5.16
C VAL A 17 -7.58 13.70 -5.22
N ALA A 18 -8.15 14.07 -6.36
CA ALA A 18 -9.59 14.10 -6.58
C ALA A 18 -10.24 12.72 -6.38
N LEU A 19 -9.63 11.67 -6.92
CA LEU A 19 -10.12 10.31 -6.74
C LEU A 19 -10.10 9.89 -5.27
N THR A 20 -9.01 10.17 -4.56
CA THR A 20 -8.87 9.85 -3.13
C THR A 20 -9.96 10.55 -2.30
N ASN A 21 -10.24 11.83 -2.57
CA ASN A 21 -11.30 12.56 -1.88
C ASN A 21 -12.70 11.97 -2.14
N LEU A 22 -12.98 11.56 -3.38
CA LEU A 22 -14.26 10.94 -3.72
C LEU A 22 -14.43 9.57 -3.04
N LEU A 23 -13.36 8.78 -2.99
CA LEU A 23 -13.35 7.45 -2.37
C LEU A 23 -13.59 7.47 -0.85
N LYS A 24 -13.30 8.59 -0.16
CA LYS A 24 -13.67 8.76 1.25
C LYS A 24 -15.19 8.73 1.49
N ASN A 25 -15.99 9.01 0.45
CA ASN A 25 -17.43 9.21 0.58
C ASN A 25 -18.26 8.18 -0.17
N LYS A 26 -17.70 7.48 -1.16
CA LYS A 26 -18.43 6.48 -1.95
C LYS A 26 -17.51 5.42 -2.58
N PRO A 27 -18.01 4.21 -2.84
CA PRO A 27 -17.29 3.17 -3.57
C PRO A 27 -16.84 3.61 -4.97
N LEU A 28 -15.70 3.07 -5.44
CA LEU A 28 -15.12 3.36 -6.77
C LEU A 28 -16.14 3.18 -7.90
N THR A 29 -16.95 2.12 -7.83
CA THR A 29 -17.95 1.75 -8.85
C THR A 29 -19.05 2.80 -9.03
N LEU A 30 -19.25 3.69 -8.05
CA LEU A 30 -20.21 4.79 -8.13
C LEU A 30 -19.59 6.12 -8.56
N ILE A 31 -18.26 6.21 -8.66
CA ILE A 31 -17.56 7.40 -9.11
C ILE A 31 -17.63 7.49 -10.63
N LYS A 32 -18.19 8.59 -11.14
CA LYS A 32 -18.29 8.85 -12.58
C LYS A 32 -17.10 9.67 -13.07
N VAL A 33 -16.68 9.44 -14.31
CA VAL A 33 -15.64 10.26 -14.97
C VAL A 33 -15.97 11.76 -14.89
N THR A 34 -17.24 12.13 -15.09
CA THR A 34 -17.67 13.55 -15.03
C THR A 34 -17.49 14.17 -13.66
N GLU A 35 -17.74 13.39 -12.61
CA GLU A 35 -17.56 13.83 -11.23
C GLU A 35 -16.08 13.96 -10.89
N LEU A 36 -15.28 12.96 -11.25
CA LEU A 36 -13.82 13.00 -11.06
C LEU A 36 -13.18 14.17 -11.81
N CYS A 37 -13.59 14.44 -13.04
CA CYS A 37 -13.11 15.60 -13.81
C CYS A 37 -13.43 16.93 -13.11
N LYS A 38 -14.64 17.04 -12.53
CA LYS A 38 -15.07 18.25 -11.80
C LYS A 38 -14.22 18.45 -10.55
N GLU A 39 -14.04 17.41 -9.76
CA GLU A 39 -13.22 17.44 -8.53
C GLU A 39 -11.75 17.77 -8.86
N ALA A 40 -11.20 17.18 -9.91
CA ALA A 40 -9.83 17.42 -10.36
C ALA A 40 -9.63 18.76 -11.10
N SER A 41 -10.70 19.54 -11.33
CA SER A 41 -10.67 20.78 -12.10
C SER A 41 -10.11 20.63 -13.53
N ILE A 42 -10.52 19.57 -14.23
CA ILE A 42 -10.15 19.28 -15.63
C ILE A 42 -11.38 19.03 -16.52
N ASN A 43 -11.19 19.10 -17.84
CA ASN A 43 -12.21 18.68 -18.79
C ASN A 43 -12.10 17.17 -19.09
N ARG A 44 -13.18 16.58 -19.64
CA ARG A 44 -13.22 15.15 -19.99
C ARG A 44 -12.21 14.76 -21.07
N GLY A 45 -11.90 15.66 -22.01
CA GLY A 45 -10.90 15.41 -23.05
C GLY A 45 -9.51 15.21 -22.43
N THR A 46 -9.15 16.01 -21.43
CA THR A 46 -7.92 15.85 -20.64
C THR A 46 -7.91 14.55 -19.86
N PHE A 47 -9.05 14.14 -19.28
CA PHE A 47 -9.16 12.83 -18.64
C PHE A 47 -8.91 11.70 -19.63
N TYR A 48 -9.64 11.68 -20.75
CA TYR A 48 -9.54 10.63 -21.76
C TYR A 48 -8.20 10.59 -22.50
N PHE A 49 -7.42 11.66 -22.43
CA PHE A 49 -6.04 11.67 -22.88
C PHE A 49 -5.12 10.81 -21.99
N HIS A 50 -5.47 10.60 -20.72
CA HIS A 50 -4.67 9.84 -19.75
C HIS A 50 -5.27 8.48 -19.38
N TYR A 51 -6.60 8.35 -19.32
CA TYR A 51 -7.32 7.20 -18.78
C TYR A 51 -8.58 6.88 -19.58
N GLN A 52 -8.99 5.62 -19.66
CA GLN A 52 -10.25 5.24 -20.29
C GLN A 52 -11.42 5.28 -19.30
N GLU A 53 -11.17 4.84 -18.07
CA GLU A 53 -12.16 4.80 -17.00
C GLU A 53 -11.58 5.16 -15.63
N VAL A 54 -12.46 5.32 -14.63
CA VAL A 54 -12.05 5.66 -13.26
C VAL A 54 -11.21 4.53 -12.62
N GLY A 55 -11.47 3.28 -13.02
CA GLY A 55 -10.67 2.12 -12.62
C GLY A 55 -9.19 2.24 -12.98
N ASP A 56 -8.86 2.78 -14.16
CA ASP A 56 -7.47 2.99 -14.59
C ASP A 56 -6.72 3.94 -13.65
N VAL A 57 -7.40 5.00 -13.20
CA VAL A 57 -6.84 5.98 -12.27
C VAL A 57 -6.54 5.31 -10.93
N PHE A 58 -7.49 4.52 -10.42
CA PHE A 58 -7.31 3.79 -9.16
C PHE A 58 -6.14 2.81 -9.25
N LYS A 59 -6.06 2.06 -10.36
CA LYS A 59 -4.98 1.10 -10.59
C LYS A 59 -3.62 1.78 -10.62
N GLU A 60 -3.49 2.90 -11.34
CA GLU A 60 -2.24 3.66 -11.36
C GLU A 60 -1.87 4.20 -9.98
N LEU A 61 -2.83 4.77 -9.24
CA LEU A 61 -2.63 5.22 -7.86
C LEU A 61 -2.16 4.07 -6.94
N PHE A 62 -2.80 2.90 -7.06
CA PHE A 62 -2.44 1.71 -6.32
C PHE A 62 -1.01 1.26 -6.62
N GLU A 63 -0.64 1.18 -7.91
CA GLU A 63 0.71 0.81 -8.35
C GLU A 63 1.78 1.79 -7.84
N GLU A 64 1.49 3.10 -7.87
CA GLU A 64 2.39 4.12 -7.33
C GLU A 64 2.62 3.95 -5.82
N ILE A 65 1.55 3.74 -5.04
CA ILE A 65 1.64 3.54 -3.59
C ILE A 65 2.33 2.22 -3.27
N MET A 66 2.05 1.12 -3.97
CA MET A 66 2.75 -0.15 -3.75
C MET A 66 4.24 -0.08 -4.14
N SER A 67 4.59 0.71 -5.16
CA SER A 67 6.00 0.97 -5.48
C SER A 67 6.71 1.73 -4.36
N ASP A 68 6.05 2.72 -3.73
CA ASP A 68 6.58 3.42 -2.57
C ASP A 68 6.69 2.50 -1.34
N LEU A 69 5.74 1.57 -1.16
CA LEU A 69 5.80 0.53 -0.13
C LEU A 69 7.03 -0.36 -0.31
N GLN A 70 7.28 -0.86 -1.52
CA GLN A 70 8.44 -1.70 -1.82
C GLN A 70 9.76 -0.95 -1.56
N LYS A 71 9.82 0.35 -1.91
CA LYS A 71 10.98 1.18 -1.60
C LYS A 71 11.17 1.38 -0.10
N SER A 72 10.09 1.68 0.62
CA SER A 72 10.10 1.89 2.07
C SER A 72 10.51 0.62 2.81
N TYR A 73 10.01 -0.53 2.37
CA TYR A 73 10.36 -1.84 2.93
C TYR A 73 11.87 -2.15 2.79
N ASN A 74 12.45 -1.85 1.62
CA ASN A 74 13.83 -2.17 1.31
C ASN A 74 14.86 -1.14 1.81
N GLU A 75 14.47 0.13 2.02
CA GLU A 75 15.36 1.24 2.37
C GLU A 75 16.27 0.96 3.59
N PRO A 76 15.76 0.42 4.72
CA PRO A 76 16.57 0.14 5.91
C PRO A 76 17.64 -0.93 5.72
N TYR A 77 17.51 -1.76 4.68
CA TYR A 77 18.33 -2.94 4.45
C TYR A 77 19.29 -2.80 3.27
N ARG A 78 19.24 -1.68 2.53
CA ARG A 78 20.12 -1.42 1.36
C ARG A 78 21.62 -1.61 1.63
N HIS A 79 22.04 -1.46 2.88
CA HIS A 79 23.45 -1.51 3.29
C HIS A 79 23.72 -2.41 4.51
N LYS A 80 22.76 -3.25 4.92
CA LYS A 80 22.91 -4.12 6.10
C LYS A 80 23.06 -5.60 5.73
N ALA A 81 23.65 -6.36 6.65
CA ALA A 81 23.76 -7.81 6.57
C ALA A 81 22.38 -8.49 6.71
N PHE A 82 22.32 -9.75 6.27
CA PHE A 82 21.16 -10.61 6.46
C PHE A 82 20.77 -10.73 7.94
N PHE A 83 19.48 -10.79 8.23
CA PHE A 83 18.93 -10.96 9.57
C PHE A 83 17.99 -12.17 9.62
N THR A 84 17.81 -12.72 10.82
CA THR A 84 16.75 -13.69 11.11
C THR A 84 15.54 -12.96 11.67
N ALA A 85 14.35 -13.57 11.60
CA ALA A 85 13.15 -13.01 12.24
C ALA A 85 13.36 -12.74 13.74
N GLU A 86 14.22 -13.54 14.40
CA GLU A 86 14.62 -13.39 15.81
C GLU A 86 15.41 -12.09 16.10
N ASN A 87 16.18 -11.60 15.14
CA ASN A 87 17.09 -10.45 15.34
C ASN A 87 16.59 -9.17 14.65
N LEU A 88 15.33 -9.13 14.25
CA LEU A 88 14.73 -7.96 13.63
C LEU A 88 14.62 -6.81 14.64
N ASP A 89 15.35 -5.72 14.40
CA ASP A 89 15.24 -4.48 15.18
C ASP A 89 13.96 -3.73 14.77
N PRO A 90 13.02 -3.45 15.71
CA PRO A 90 11.81 -2.68 15.41
C PRO A 90 12.10 -1.35 14.70
N LYS A 91 13.25 -0.72 14.96
CA LYS A 91 13.63 0.57 14.36
C LYS A 91 13.91 0.49 12.85
N THR A 92 14.14 -0.71 12.31
CA THR A 92 14.33 -0.92 10.88
C THR A 92 13.03 -1.26 10.15
N VAL A 93 11.92 -1.46 10.86
CA VAL A 93 10.64 -1.76 10.22
C VAL A 93 10.01 -0.46 9.68
N ARG A 94 9.67 -0.47 8.38
CA ARG A 94 9.12 0.72 7.68
C ARG A 94 7.75 0.53 7.07
N ILE A 95 7.21 -0.69 7.05
CA ILE A 95 5.88 -0.95 6.50
C ILE A 95 4.81 -0.10 7.18
N PHE A 96 4.78 -0.03 8.52
CA PHE A 96 3.78 0.75 9.25
C PHE A 96 3.95 2.27 9.07
N HIS A 97 5.17 2.75 8.83
CA HIS A 97 5.42 4.15 8.49
C HIS A 97 4.80 4.51 7.13
N HIS A 98 4.95 3.61 6.15
CA HIS A 98 4.31 3.74 4.85
C HIS A 98 2.78 3.70 4.97
N ILE A 99 2.22 2.76 5.74
CA ILE A 99 0.77 2.71 5.99
C ILE A 99 0.28 4.04 6.57
N LYS A 100 0.97 4.60 7.57
CA LYS A 100 0.59 5.87 8.20
C LYS A 100 0.69 7.05 7.22
N LYS A 101 1.73 7.09 6.39
CA LYS A 101 1.92 8.11 5.33
C LYS A 101 0.75 8.15 4.34
N TYR A 102 0.16 6.98 4.04
CA TYR A 102 -0.95 6.84 3.10
C TYR A 102 -2.24 6.37 3.80
N GLU A 103 -2.49 6.79 5.04
CA GLU A 103 -3.58 6.20 5.85
C GLU A 103 -4.94 6.29 5.15
N ASP A 104 -5.24 7.41 4.49
CA ASP A 104 -6.50 7.64 3.77
C ASP A 104 -6.74 6.56 2.71
N PHE A 105 -5.68 6.17 1.99
CA PHE A 105 -5.74 5.14 0.96
C PHE A 105 -5.97 3.75 1.56
N TYR A 106 -5.28 3.44 2.67
CA TYR A 106 -5.48 2.18 3.37
C TYR A 106 -6.86 2.08 4.04
N LYS A 107 -7.42 3.19 4.55
CA LYS A 107 -8.82 3.24 5.03
C LYS A 107 -9.78 2.85 3.90
N ILE A 108 -9.55 3.34 2.69
CA ILE A 108 -10.38 2.99 1.52
C ILE A 108 -10.26 1.48 1.22
N ILE A 109 -9.05 0.94 1.08
CA ILE A 109 -8.85 -0.48 0.72
C ILE A 109 -9.43 -1.43 1.78
N LEU A 110 -9.33 -1.08 3.05
CA LEU A 110 -9.75 -1.93 4.18
C LEU A 110 -11.21 -1.72 4.59
N SER A 111 -11.90 -0.76 3.96
CA SER A 111 -13.33 -0.54 4.19
C SER A 111 -14.17 -1.72 3.67
N LYS A 112 -15.31 -1.98 4.30
CA LYS A 112 -16.18 -3.12 3.94
C LYS A 112 -16.95 -2.88 2.64
N GLU A 113 -17.03 -1.62 2.24
CA GLU A 113 -17.78 -1.11 1.10
C GLU A 113 -17.00 -1.24 -0.23
N VAL A 114 -15.72 -1.62 -0.14
CA VAL A 114 -14.79 -1.67 -1.26
C VAL A 114 -14.57 -3.11 -1.73
N SER A 115 -14.35 -3.30 -3.04
CA SER A 115 -14.23 -4.63 -3.66
C SER A 115 -13.13 -5.46 -3.00
N THR A 116 -13.40 -6.75 -2.74
CA THR A 116 -12.41 -7.71 -2.24
C THR A 116 -11.19 -7.83 -3.15
N GLU A 117 -11.32 -7.47 -4.43
CA GLU A 117 -10.21 -7.40 -5.37
C GLU A 117 -9.05 -6.54 -4.85
N TYR A 118 -9.32 -5.39 -4.23
CA TYR A 118 -8.27 -4.50 -3.74
C TYR A 118 -7.55 -5.03 -2.50
N TYR A 119 -8.28 -5.77 -1.67
CA TYR A 119 -7.68 -6.53 -0.59
C TYR A 119 -6.69 -7.56 -1.14
N TYR A 120 -7.08 -8.31 -2.17
CA TYR A 120 -6.20 -9.31 -2.80
C TYR A 120 -5.00 -8.67 -3.49
N MET A 121 -5.17 -7.51 -4.14
CA MET A 121 -4.04 -6.76 -4.69
C MET A 121 -3.05 -6.33 -3.59
N LEU A 122 -3.54 -5.87 -2.42
CA LEU A 122 -2.68 -5.54 -1.28
C LEU A 122 -1.98 -6.78 -0.73
N PHE A 123 -2.69 -7.90 -0.63
CA PHE A 123 -2.13 -9.19 -0.25
C PHE A 123 -1.00 -9.62 -1.19
N ASP A 124 -1.21 -9.56 -2.50
CA ASP A 124 -0.21 -9.93 -3.48
C ASP A 124 1.01 -9.01 -3.43
N ALA A 125 0.82 -7.71 -3.19
CA ALA A 125 1.91 -6.76 -3.01
C ALA A 125 2.75 -7.09 -1.78
N ILE A 126 2.13 -7.28 -0.61
CA ILE A 126 2.84 -7.60 0.64
C ILE A 126 3.51 -8.99 0.54
N ARG A 127 2.83 -9.98 -0.03
CA ARG A 127 3.39 -11.31 -0.27
C ARG A 127 4.61 -11.25 -1.19
N SER A 128 4.58 -10.42 -2.23
CA SER A 128 5.74 -10.22 -3.11
C SER A 128 6.92 -9.63 -2.35
N LEU A 129 6.71 -8.71 -1.41
CA LEU A 129 7.79 -8.23 -0.53
C LEU A 129 8.41 -9.38 0.27
N CYS A 130 7.60 -10.26 0.86
CA CYS A 130 8.10 -11.40 1.61
C CYS A 130 8.89 -12.40 0.74
N ILE A 131 8.51 -12.56 -0.53
CA ILE A 131 9.22 -13.44 -1.48
C ILE A 131 10.54 -12.82 -1.94
N GLU A 132 10.54 -11.52 -2.21
CA GLU A 132 11.70 -10.80 -2.72
C GLU A 132 12.69 -10.39 -1.62
N ASP A 133 12.32 -10.57 -0.35
CA ASP A 133 13.17 -10.20 0.78
C ASP A 133 14.37 -11.14 0.91
N LYS A 134 15.43 -10.77 0.19
CA LYS A 134 16.71 -11.47 0.24
C LYS A 134 17.43 -11.28 1.57
N ASN A 135 17.01 -10.34 2.42
CA ASN A 135 17.72 -10.04 3.66
C ASN A 135 17.34 -11.01 4.78
N ILE A 136 16.22 -11.73 4.67
CA ILE A 136 15.80 -12.71 5.65
C ILE A 136 16.47 -14.06 5.37
N VAL A 137 17.25 -14.55 6.33
CA VAL A 137 17.74 -15.93 6.30
C VAL A 137 16.64 -16.86 6.79
N HIS A 138 16.10 -17.68 5.89
CA HIS A 138 15.16 -18.72 6.26
C HIS A 138 15.90 -20.00 6.69
N SER A 139 15.50 -20.59 7.82
CA SER A 139 15.91 -21.94 8.19
C SER A 139 15.14 -22.95 7.32
N GLY A 140 15.81 -23.52 6.32
CA GLY A 140 15.19 -24.45 5.36
C GLY A 140 14.66 -23.75 4.09
N ASN A 141 13.93 -24.49 3.25
CA ASN A 141 13.33 -23.95 2.03
C ASN A 141 11.96 -23.35 2.35
N PRO A 142 11.79 -22.01 2.34
CA PRO A 142 10.49 -21.38 2.56
C PRO A 142 9.49 -21.84 1.49
N THR A 143 8.29 -22.21 1.92
CA THR A 143 7.20 -22.65 1.02
C THR A 143 6.33 -21.46 0.61
N GLU A 144 5.57 -21.60 -0.49
CA GLU A 144 4.57 -20.59 -0.87
C GLU A 144 3.57 -20.28 0.25
N TYR A 145 3.24 -21.29 1.08
CA TYR A 145 2.38 -21.13 2.25
C TYR A 145 3.01 -20.26 3.34
N LEU A 146 4.32 -20.31 3.52
CA LEU A 146 5.01 -19.46 4.49
C LEU A 146 4.91 -17.99 4.09
N TYR A 147 5.13 -17.66 2.81
CA TYR A 147 4.98 -16.29 2.33
C TYR A 147 3.56 -15.77 2.47
N SER A 148 2.56 -16.60 2.13
CA SER A 148 1.15 -16.26 2.30
C SER A 148 0.77 -16.09 3.78
N TYR A 149 1.34 -16.90 4.68
CA TYR A 149 1.16 -16.76 6.12
C TYR A 149 1.75 -15.43 6.63
N SER A 150 3.00 -15.14 6.28
CA SER A 150 3.69 -13.90 6.69
C SER A 150 2.96 -12.66 6.19
N ALA A 151 2.52 -12.65 4.94
CA ALA A 151 1.76 -11.55 4.37
C ALA A 151 0.43 -11.33 5.10
N ASN A 152 -0.31 -12.41 5.39
CA ASN A 152 -1.56 -12.31 6.16
C ASN A 152 -1.33 -11.91 7.61
N ALA A 153 -0.20 -12.28 8.23
CA ALA A 153 0.14 -11.82 9.58
C ALA A 153 0.34 -10.30 9.63
N ILE A 154 1.06 -9.74 8.64
CA ILE A 154 1.24 -8.29 8.49
C ILE A 154 -0.11 -7.62 8.23
N ILE A 155 -0.91 -8.14 7.28
CA ILE A 155 -2.23 -7.58 6.96
C ILE A 155 -3.17 -7.64 8.16
N GLY A 156 -3.13 -8.71 8.95
CA GLY A 156 -3.90 -8.83 10.18
C GLY A 156 -3.60 -7.69 11.17
N LEU A 157 -2.33 -7.32 11.33
CA LEU A 157 -1.94 -6.18 12.16
C LEU A 157 -2.43 -4.86 11.57
N ILE A 158 -2.35 -4.69 10.25
CA ILE A 158 -2.84 -3.48 9.57
C ILE A 158 -4.37 -3.35 9.73
N ILE A 159 -5.12 -4.46 9.61
CA ILE A 159 -6.58 -4.48 9.82
C ILE A 159 -6.93 -4.11 11.25
N GLU A 160 -6.22 -4.66 12.24
CA GLU A 160 -6.49 -4.34 13.64
C GLU A 160 -6.17 -2.87 13.94
N TRP A 161 -5.06 -2.37 13.41
CA TRP A 161 -4.69 -0.96 13.51
C TRP A 161 -5.73 -0.04 12.83
N TYR A 162 -6.28 -0.46 11.68
CA TYR A 162 -7.39 0.24 11.03
C TYR A 162 -8.67 0.26 11.87
N ARG A 163 -9.01 -0.84 12.57
CA ARG A 163 -10.17 -0.88 13.48
C ARG A 163 -10.03 0.11 14.64
N HIS A 164 -8.79 0.41 15.04
CA HIS A 164 -8.47 1.45 16.00
C HIS A 164 -8.26 2.82 15.34
N ASP A 165 -8.68 3.03 14.09
CA ASP A 165 -8.50 4.29 13.34
C ASP A 165 -7.04 4.78 13.27
N PHE A 166 -6.10 3.84 13.20
CA PHE A 166 -4.66 4.10 13.14
C PHE A 166 -4.14 5.01 14.27
N GLN A 167 -4.66 4.88 15.50
CA GLN A 167 -4.32 5.75 16.63
C GLN A 167 -2.90 5.52 17.16
N GLU A 168 -2.45 4.27 17.18
CA GLU A 168 -1.07 3.92 17.53
C GLU A 168 -0.09 4.51 16.51
N SER A 169 1.11 4.86 16.97
CA SER A 169 2.20 5.30 16.09
C SER A 169 2.78 4.13 15.28
N ALA A 170 3.42 4.45 14.16
CA ALA A 170 4.10 3.43 13.34
C ALA A 170 5.20 2.69 14.11
N ASP A 171 5.90 3.36 15.03
CA ASP A 171 6.94 2.76 15.87
C ASP A 171 6.34 1.79 16.90
N GLU A 172 5.18 2.09 17.47
CA GLU A 172 4.46 1.15 18.34
C GLU A 172 4.05 -0.11 17.58
N MET A 173 3.57 0.04 16.34
CA MET A 173 3.24 -1.09 15.48
C MET A 173 4.46 -1.92 15.07
N ASN A 174 5.62 -1.27 14.86
CA ASN A 174 6.88 -1.97 14.63
C ASN A 174 7.22 -2.89 15.80
N VAL A 175 7.07 -2.40 17.05
CA VAL A 175 7.32 -3.18 18.27
C VAL A 175 6.34 -4.36 18.37
N GLN A 176 5.06 -4.14 18.08
CA GLN A 176 4.04 -5.21 18.09
C GLN A 176 4.40 -6.35 17.12
N LEU A 177 4.82 -6.02 15.89
CA LEU A 177 5.23 -7.02 14.89
C LEU A 177 6.39 -7.87 15.40
N VAL A 178 7.45 -7.24 15.93
CA VAL A 178 8.63 -7.95 16.43
C VAL A 178 8.28 -8.85 17.62
N ASN A 179 7.47 -8.36 18.57
CA ASN A 179 7.01 -9.15 19.71
C ASN A 179 6.22 -10.40 19.26
N ILE A 180 5.37 -10.28 18.24
CA ILE A 180 4.60 -11.41 17.69
C ILE A 180 5.50 -12.43 17.01
N LEU A 181 6.51 -11.97 16.27
CA LEU A 181 7.49 -12.86 15.66
C LEU A 181 8.24 -13.65 16.74
N HIS A 182 8.66 -13.00 17.83
CA HIS A 182 9.31 -13.65 18.97
C HIS A 182 8.41 -14.61 19.75
N TYR A 183 7.11 -14.34 19.87
CA TYR A 183 6.17 -15.21 20.62
C TYR A 183 5.79 -16.50 19.87
N LYS A 184 5.87 -16.51 18.53
CA LYS A 184 5.42 -17.63 17.70
C LYS A 184 6.52 -18.64 17.34
N MET A 185 7.77 -18.35 17.71
CA MET A 185 8.92 -19.26 17.56
C MET A 185 9.22 -19.93 18.89
#